data_AF-A0A934V8C3-F1
#
_entry.id   AF-A0A934V8C3-F1
#
_cell.length_a   1.000
_cell.length_b   1.000
_cell.length_c   1.000
_cell.angle_alpha   90.00
_cell.angle_beta   90.00
_cell.angle_gamma   90.00
#
_symmetry.space_group_name_H-M   'P 1'
#
loop_
_entity.id
_entity.type
_entity.pdbx_description
1 polymer ?
#
loop_
_entity_poly.entity_id
_entity_poly.type
_entity_poly.pdbx_seq_one_letter_code
_entity_poly.pdbx_strand_id
1 'polypeptide(L)'
;EAAFVNGVLCHALDFDDTHPESVTHVSVAVTPAAVAAGEAAGADGATVLAAVVAGTEVSTRVGAAAGGVFHARGLHPSGVCGVFGAAAAAARARGL
;
A
#
# COMPACT_ATOMS: atom_id res chain seq x y z
N GLU A 1 -11.20 -10.05 3.13
CA GLU A 1 -11.20 -10.60 1.76
C GLU A 1 -11.26 -9.51 0.68
N ALA A 2 -12.12 -8.49 0.82
CA ALA A 2 -12.20 -7.38 -0.15
C ALA A 2 -10.84 -6.78 -0.54
N ALA A 3 -9.98 -6.44 0.44
CA ALA A 3 -8.64 -5.91 0.17
C ALA A 3 -7.76 -6.82 -0.71
N PHE A 4 -7.87 -8.15 -0.54
CA PHE A 4 -7.10 -9.11 -1.33
C PHE A 4 -7.57 -9.14 -2.78
N VAL A 5 -8.89 -9.27 -3.00
CA VAL A 5 -9.48 -9.30 -4.35
C VAL A 5 -9.21 -7.99 -5.09
N ASN A 6 -9.36 -6.85 -4.42
CA ASN A 6 -9.13 -5.55 -5.02
C ASN A 6 -7.64 -5.30 -5.29
N GLY A 7 -6.73 -5.76 -4.43
CA GLY A 7 -5.29 -5.67 -4.68
C GLY A 7 -4.86 -6.50 -5.89
N VAL A 8 -5.39 -7.72 -6.03
CA VAL A 8 -5.17 -8.55 -7.23
C VAL A 8 -5.70 -7.84 -8.47
N LEU A 9 -6.93 -7.30 -8.42
CA LEU A 9 -7.52 -6.57 -9.54
C LEU A 9 -6.66 -5.37 -9.97
N CYS A 10 -6.19 -4.58 -9.00
CA CYS A 10 -5.39 -3.39 -9.27
C CYS A 10 -4.05 -3.73 -9.96
N HIS A 11 -3.42 -4.85 -9.59
CA HIS A 11 -2.11 -5.22 -10.13
C HIS A 11 -2.17 -6.20 -11.31
N ALA A 12 -3.36 -6.68 -11.69
CA ALA A 12 -3.52 -7.76 -12.67
C ALA A 12 -2.97 -7.47 -14.07
N LEU A 13 -2.85 -6.19 -14.44
CA LEU A 13 -2.47 -5.76 -15.77
C LEU A 13 -1.13 -4.99 -15.79
N ASP A 14 -0.43 -4.90 -14.65
CA ASP A 14 0.73 -4.03 -14.46
C ASP A 14 0.46 -2.58 -14.91
N PHE A 15 -0.78 -2.12 -14.77
CA PHE A 15 -1.23 -0.79 -15.22
C PHE A 15 -1.41 0.20 -14.06
N ASP A 16 -1.02 -0.22 -12.87
CA ASP A 16 -1.01 0.56 -11.65
C ASP A 16 0.23 1.48 -11.56
N ASP A 17 0.32 2.23 -10.46
CA ASP A 17 1.34 3.26 -10.29
C ASP A 17 2.75 2.70 -10.06
N THR A 18 3.75 3.56 -10.18
CA THR A 18 5.12 3.25 -9.74
C THR A 18 5.68 4.44 -9.01
N HIS A 19 6.23 4.21 -7.82
CA HIS A 19 7.06 5.19 -7.13
C HIS A 19 8.54 4.92 -7.47
N PRO A 20 9.22 5.79 -8.24
CA PRO A 20 10.52 5.45 -8.82
C PRO A 20 11.63 5.23 -7.81
N GLU A 21 11.70 6.03 -6.75
CA GLU A 21 12.79 5.98 -5.77
C GLU A 21 12.75 4.69 -4.93
N SER A 22 11.55 4.23 -4.56
CA SER A 22 11.38 2.98 -3.81
C SER A 22 11.28 1.75 -4.71
N VAL A 23 11.12 1.95 -6.02
CA VAL A 23 10.91 0.91 -7.03
C VAL A 23 9.72 0.00 -6.66
N THR A 24 8.61 0.62 -6.27
CA THR A 24 7.41 -0.07 -5.78
C THR A 24 6.15 0.39 -6.49
N HIS A 25 5.26 -0.56 -6.74
CA HIS A 25 3.84 -0.34 -7.01
C HIS A 25 3.11 -0.15 -5.68
N VAL A 26 2.80 1.10 -5.30
CA VAL A 26 2.41 1.42 -3.92
C VAL A 26 0.90 1.33 -3.74
N SER A 27 0.16 1.87 -4.69
CA SER A 27 -1.30 1.99 -4.62
C SER A 27 -1.99 0.63 -4.53
N VAL A 28 -1.43 -0.42 -5.15
CA VAL A 28 -2.03 -1.76 -5.20
C VAL A 28 -2.17 -2.46 -3.86
N ALA A 29 -1.31 -2.12 -2.89
CA ALA A 29 -1.41 -2.64 -1.53
C ALA A 29 -2.14 -1.66 -0.60
N VAL A 30 -1.82 -0.37 -0.71
CA VAL A 30 -2.28 0.68 0.22
C VAL A 30 -3.75 1.00 0.02
N THR A 31 -4.18 1.26 -1.22
CA THR A 31 -5.54 1.74 -1.51
C THR A 31 -6.59 0.68 -1.19
N PRO A 32 -6.46 -0.59 -1.62
CA PRO A 32 -7.40 -1.64 -1.24
C PRO A 32 -7.50 -1.86 0.27
N ALA A 33 -6.38 -1.75 0.99
CA ALA A 33 -6.35 -1.89 2.45
C ALA A 33 -7.06 -0.72 3.15
N ALA A 34 -6.79 0.52 2.72
CA ALA A 34 -7.41 1.73 3.27
C ALA A 34 -8.93 1.72 3.05
N VAL A 35 -9.38 1.42 1.82
CA VAL A 35 -10.81 1.38 1.48
C VAL A 35 -11.52 0.27 2.26
N ALA A 36 -11.00 -0.96 2.22
CA ALA A 36 -11.66 -2.07 2.92
C ALA A 36 -11.68 -1.89 4.45
N ALA A 37 -10.62 -1.33 5.03
CA ALA A 37 -10.58 -1.04 6.47
C ALA A 37 -11.49 0.14 6.83
N GLY A 38 -11.54 1.18 6.00
CA GLY A 38 -12.38 2.35 6.20
C GLY A 38 -13.86 2.02 6.11
N GLU A 39 -14.28 1.26 5.09
CA GLU A 39 -15.65 0.75 4.97
C GLU A 39 -16.04 -0.08 6.19
N ALA A 40 -15.17 -1.00 6.63
CA ALA A 40 -15.42 -1.83 7.80
C ALA A 40 -15.50 -1.03 9.11
N ALA A 41 -14.85 0.13 9.19
CA ALA A 41 -14.86 1.02 10.34
C ALA A 41 -15.95 2.11 10.27
N GLY A 42 -16.67 2.23 9.15
CA GLY A 42 -17.59 3.35 8.91
C GLY A 42 -16.87 4.70 8.83
N ALA A 43 -15.62 4.72 8.38
CA ALA A 43 -14.80 5.91 8.27
C ALA A 43 -15.29 6.84 7.14
N ASP A 44 -15.12 8.14 7.32
CA ASP A 44 -15.41 9.12 6.28
C ASP A 44 -14.31 9.17 5.20
N GLY A 45 -14.61 9.81 4.06
CA GLY A 45 -13.67 9.90 2.95
C GLY A 45 -12.37 10.60 3.32
N ALA A 46 -12.40 11.59 4.22
CA ALA A 46 -11.21 12.29 4.67
C ALA A 46 -10.27 11.36 5.46
N THR A 47 -10.83 10.49 6.30
CA THR A 47 -10.08 9.47 7.04
C THR A 47 -9.48 8.44 6.10
N VAL A 48 -10.23 7.98 5.10
CA VAL A 48 -9.71 7.03 4.09
C VAL A 48 -8.58 7.66 3.26
N LEU A 49 -8.72 8.91 2.83
CA LEU A 49 -7.65 9.62 2.12
C LEU A 49 -6.40 9.77 2.99
N ALA A 50 -6.57 10.15 4.27
CA ALA A 50 -5.45 10.24 5.21
C ALA A 50 -4.76 8.89 5.44
N ALA A 51 -5.54 7.79 5.47
CA ALA A 51 -5.00 6.43 5.56
C ALA A 51 -4.18 6.05 4.32
N VAL A 52 -4.65 6.39 3.11
CA VAL A 52 -3.88 6.18 1.88
C VAL A 52 -2.57 6.96 1.92
N VAL A 53 -2.60 8.23 2.29
CA VAL A 53 -1.37 9.06 2.41
C VAL A 53 -0.39 8.44 3.41
N ALA A 54 -0.86 8.05 4.59
CA ALA A 54 -0.01 7.44 5.62
C ALA A 54 0.59 6.12 5.15
N GLY A 55 -0.19 5.24 4.51
CA GLY A 55 0.29 3.96 4.00
C GLY A 55 1.31 4.13 2.87
N THR A 56 1.07 5.08 1.96
CA THR A 56 1.99 5.41 0.87
C THR A 56 3.33 5.91 1.40
N GLU A 57 3.30 6.83 2.37
CA GLU A 57 4.53 7.36 2.99
C GLU A 57 5.35 6.25 3.68
N VAL A 58 4.68 5.33 4.38
CA VAL A 58 5.35 4.20 5.03
C VAL A 58 5.97 3.26 3.99
N SER A 59 5.20 2.84 2.98
CA SER A 59 5.68 1.90 1.96
C SER A 59 6.88 2.45 1.19
N THR A 60 6.78 3.69 0.73
CA THR A 60 7.83 4.35 -0.05
C THR A 60 9.11 4.55 0.78
N ARG A 61 9.01 4.95 2.05
CA ARG A 61 10.19 5.07 2.93
C ARG A 61 10.88 3.72 3.17
N VAL A 62 10.12 2.64 3.36
CA VAL A 62 10.70 1.29 3.51
C VAL A 62 11.46 0.89 2.25
N GLY A 63 10.86 1.10 1.06
CA GLY A 63 11.52 0.76 -0.20
C GLY A 63 12.73 1.64 -0.51
N ALA A 64 12.63 2.95 -0.29
CA ALA A 64 13.73 3.90 -0.48
C ALA A 64 14.92 3.59 0.44
N ALA A 65 14.65 3.24 1.71
CA ALA A 65 15.69 2.82 2.65
C ALA A 65 16.41 1.53 2.22
N ALA A 66 15.74 0.65 1.47
CA ALA A 66 16.34 -0.56 0.95
C ALA A 66 17.24 -0.29 -0.28
N GLY A 67 17.12 0.85 -0.95
CA GLY A 67 18.01 1.26 -2.04
C GLY A 67 18.15 0.25 -3.17
N GLY A 68 17.06 -0.43 -3.55
CA GLY A 68 17.04 -1.43 -4.63
C GLY A 68 17.57 -2.83 -4.25
N VAL A 69 18.00 -3.04 -3.00
CA VAL A 69 18.56 -4.34 -2.54
C VAL A 69 17.56 -5.49 -2.69
N PHE A 70 16.25 -5.23 -2.58
CA PHE A 70 15.23 -6.26 -2.77
C PHE A 70 15.29 -6.89 -4.16
N HIS A 71 15.28 -6.07 -5.22
CA HIS A 71 15.44 -6.57 -6.59
C HIS A 71 16.79 -7.28 -6.79
N ALA A 72 17.87 -6.72 -6.25
CA ALA A 72 19.20 -7.33 -6.34
C ALA A 72 19.27 -8.72 -5.68
N ARG A 73 18.34 -9.03 -4.77
CA ARG A 73 18.20 -10.34 -4.10
C ARG A 73 17.03 -11.17 -4.64
N GLY A 74 16.41 -10.76 -5.75
CA GLY A 74 15.29 -11.48 -6.37
C GLY A 74 13.95 -11.33 -5.64
N LEU A 75 13.83 -10.36 -4.73
CA LEU A 75 12.59 -10.04 -4.03
C LEU A 75 11.84 -8.92 -4.77
N HIS A 76 10.52 -9.03 -4.83
CA HIS A 76 9.67 -7.99 -5.40
C HIS A 76 9.36 -6.91 -4.34
N PRO A 77 9.86 -5.67 -4.47
CA PRO A 77 9.71 -4.63 -3.45
C PRO A 77 8.25 -4.29 -3.17
N SER A 78 7.37 -4.32 -4.17
CA SER A 78 5.95 -4.00 -4.01
C SER A 78 5.28 -4.93 -2.99
N GLY A 79 5.61 -6.22 -3.02
CA GLY A 79 5.13 -7.18 -2.02
C GLY A 79 5.78 -6.98 -0.64
N VAL A 80 7.09 -6.75 -0.60
CA VAL A 80 7.86 -6.61 0.66
C VAL A 80 7.56 -5.30 1.40
N CYS A 81 7.48 -4.18 0.69
CA CYS A 81 7.25 -2.86 1.27
C CYS A 81 5.76 -2.56 1.42
N GLY A 82 4.96 -3.01 0.45
CA GLY A 82 3.52 -2.75 0.41
C GLY A 82 2.77 -3.28 1.63
N VAL A 83 3.21 -4.39 2.24
CA VAL A 83 2.59 -4.92 3.46
C VAL A 83 2.66 -3.95 4.64
N PHE A 84 3.76 -3.21 4.79
CA PHE A 84 3.91 -2.20 5.84
C PHE A 84 3.01 -0.99 5.59
N GLY A 85 2.93 -0.55 4.34
CA GLY A 85 2.02 0.53 3.94
C GLY A 85 0.55 0.15 4.13
N ALA A 86 0.16 -1.07 3.72
CA ALA A 86 -1.19 -1.58 3.90
C ALA A 86 -1.57 -1.70 5.38
N ALA A 87 -0.64 -2.16 6.24
CA ALA A 87 -0.86 -2.20 7.67
C ALA A 87 -1.06 -0.80 8.28
N ALA A 88 -0.21 0.16 7.92
CA ALA A 88 -0.33 1.55 8.37
C ALA A 88 -1.64 2.21 7.90
N ALA A 89 -2.03 1.97 6.65
CA ALA A 89 -3.28 2.46 6.11
C ALA A 89 -4.49 1.87 6.84
N ALA A 90 -4.51 0.55 7.05
CA ALA A 90 -5.60 -0.11 7.76
C ALA A 90 -5.69 0.32 9.23
N ALA A 91 -4.56 0.55 9.89
CA ALA A 91 -4.50 1.09 11.26
C ALA A 91 -5.07 2.51 11.31
N ARG A 92 -4.59 3.40 10.43
CA ARG A 92 -5.07 4.78 10.34
C ARG A 92 -6.57 4.86 10.03
N ALA A 93 -7.05 4.04 9.11
CA ALA A 93 -8.48 3.97 8.77
C ALA A 93 -9.36 3.51 9.95
N ARG A 94 -8.79 2.77 10.91
CA ARG A 94 -9.45 2.29 12.12
C ARG A 94 -9.24 3.18 13.35
N GLY A 95 -8.51 4.29 13.22
CA GLY A 95 -8.23 5.20 14.32
C GLY A 95 -7.20 4.71 15.34
N LEU A 96 -6.27 3.85 14.92
CA LEU A 96 -5.12 3.39 15.71
C LEU A 96 -3.89 4.28 15.51
#